data_AF-A0A497HHY9-F1
#
_entry.id   AF-A0A497HHY9-F1
#
_cell.length_a   1.000
_cell.length_b   1.000
_cell.length_c   1.000
_cell.angle_alpha   90.00
_cell.angle_beta   90.00
_cell.angle_gamma   90.00
#
_symmetry.space_group_name_H-M   'P 1'
#
loop_
_entity.id
_entity.type
_entity.pdbx_description
1 polymer ?
#
loop_
_entity_poly.entity_id
_entity_poly.type
_entity_poly.pdbx_seq_one_letter_code
_entity_poly.pdbx_strand_id
1 'polypeptide(L)'
;MLKGMVLVAIATSFIAVYVAVTQVMVKETSNFISEQSRLIGKMAKGEISEGEYAKESEKLEKSYRKTMAEKISPLIFEIKKVLKLINETNITGVENLSKQLENVTEVLK
;
A
#
# COMPACT_ATOMS: atom_id res chain seq x y z
N MET A 1 -13.44 -32.34 -5.72
CA MET A 1 -14.08 -31.14 -6.31
C MET A 1 -14.10 -29.94 -5.37
N LEU A 2 -14.61 -30.05 -4.13
CA LEU A 2 -14.73 -28.91 -3.20
C LEU A 2 -13.41 -28.19 -2.87
N LYS A 3 -12.33 -28.95 -2.58
CA LYS A 3 -11.00 -28.37 -2.29
C LYS A 3 -10.40 -27.56 -3.45
N GLY A 4 -10.63 -27.98 -4.69
CA GLY A 4 -10.14 -27.26 -5.88
C GLY A 4 -10.85 -25.93 -6.08
N MET A 5 -12.17 -25.89 -5.86
CA MET A 5 -12.95 -24.64 -5.93
C MET A 5 -12.55 -23.64 -4.84
N VAL A 6 -12.27 -24.12 -3.62
CA VAL A 6 -11.77 -23.28 -2.51
C VAL A 6 -10.40 -22.67 -2.83
N LEU A 7 -9.47 -23.47 -3.38
CA LEU A 7 -8.15 -22.99 -3.82
C LEU A 7 -8.24 -21.92 -4.90
N VAL A 8 -9.11 -22.11 -5.90
CA VAL A 8 -9.33 -21.13 -6.97
C VAL A 8 -9.93 -19.84 -6.44
N ALA A 9 -10.90 -19.92 -5.51
CA ALA A 9 -11.49 -18.75 -4.87
C ALA A 9 -10.44 -17.94 -4.09
N ILE A 10 -9.62 -18.63 -3.29
CA ILE A 10 -8.50 -18.04 -2.54
C ILE A 10 -7.50 -17.35 -3.48
N ALA A 11 -7.06 -18.03 -4.54
CA ALA A 11 -6.11 -17.47 -5.50
C ALA A 11 -6.68 -16.23 -6.20
N THR A 12 -7.95 -16.26 -6.57
CA THR A 12 -8.64 -15.12 -7.20
C THR A 12 -8.73 -13.94 -6.24
N SER A 13 -9.09 -14.17 -4.98
CA SER A 13 -9.11 -13.12 -3.94
C SER A 13 -7.73 -12.51 -3.71
N PHE A 14 -6.68 -13.34 -3.66
CA PHE A 14 -5.31 -12.86 -3.49
C PHE A 14 -4.86 -11.97 -4.66
N ILE A 15 -5.11 -12.39 -5.90
CA ILE A 15 -4.80 -11.61 -7.11
C ILE A 15 -5.57 -10.29 -7.09
N ALA A 16 -6.86 -10.31 -6.77
CA ALA A 16 -7.69 -9.10 -6.71
C ALA A 16 -7.14 -8.09 -5.70
N VAL A 17 -6.76 -8.55 -4.50
CA VAL A 17 -6.19 -7.67 -3.47
C VAL A 17 -4.81 -7.16 -3.88
N TYR A 18 -3.96 -8.00 -4.47
CA TYR A 18 -2.66 -7.59 -4.99
C TYR A 18 -2.79 -6.45 -6.03
N VAL A 19 -3.67 -6.64 -7.03
CA VAL A 19 -3.92 -5.62 -8.06
C VAL A 19 -4.44 -4.32 -7.43
N ALA A 20 -5.36 -4.40 -6.47
CA ALA A 20 -5.88 -3.23 -5.77
C ALA A 20 -4.77 -2.45 -5.03
N VAL A 21 -3.90 -3.15 -4.30
CA VAL A 21 -2.76 -2.54 -3.60
C VAL A 21 -1.82 -1.87 -4.60
N THR A 22 -1.44 -2.56 -5.67
CA THR A 22 -0.53 -2.01 -6.69
C THR A 22 -1.12 -0.76 -7.35
N GLN A 23 -2.41 -0.79 -7.70
CA GLN A 23 -3.07 0.37 -8.32
C GLN A 23 -3.11 1.57 -7.38
N VAL A 24 -3.42 1.36 -6.10
CA VAL A 24 -3.39 2.42 -5.08
C VAL A 24 -1.99 2.98 -4.93
N MET A 25 -0.98 2.13 -4.76
CA MET A 25 0.41 2.57 -4.62
C MET A 25 0.86 3.38 -5.83
N VAL A 26 0.71 2.85 -7.04
CA VAL A 26 1.12 3.54 -8.27
C VAL A 26 0.44 4.90 -8.40
N LYS A 27 -0.87 4.98 -8.14
CA LYS A 27 -1.63 6.23 -8.25
C LYS A 27 -1.16 7.28 -7.24
N GLU A 28 -1.10 6.92 -5.96
CA GLU A 28 -0.75 7.88 -4.91
C GLU A 28 0.73 8.28 -4.97
N THR A 29 1.64 7.35 -5.32
CA THR A 29 3.06 7.68 -5.52
C THR A 29 3.24 8.59 -6.73
N SER A 30 2.52 8.37 -7.83
CA SER A 30 2.59 9.25 -9.00
C SER A 30 2.11 10.67 -8.66
N ASN A 31 1.01 10.78 -7.91
CA ASN A 31 0.52 12.08 -7.44
C ASN A 31 1.56 12.78 -6.54
N PHE A 32 2.16 12.05 -5.60
CA PHE A 32 3.20 12.58 -4.72
C PHE A 32 4.42 13.07 -5.51
N ILE A 33 4.93 12.28 -6.46
CA ILE A 33 6.06 12.68 -7.31
C ILE A 33 5.72 13.92 -8.14
N SER A 34 4.50 13.99 -8.68
CA SER A 34 4.03 15.14 -9.45
C SER A 34 4.01 16.42 -8.60
N GLU A 35 3.45 16.35 -7.40
CA GLU A 35 3.41 17.50 -6.48
C GLU A 35 4.79 17.91 -5.98
N GLN A 36 5.67 16.95 -5.67
CA GLN A 36 7.06 17.24 -5.32
C GLN A 36 7.81 17.90 -6.48
N SER A 37 7.63 17.40 -7.70
CA SER A 37 8.24 17.99 -8.90
C SER A 37 7.74 19.43 -9.13
N ARG A 38 6.45 19.68 -8.86
CA ARG A 38 5.87 21.03 -8.92
C ARG A 38 6.48 21.96 -7.87
N LEU A 39 6.66 21.50 -6.63
CA LEU A 39 7.32 22.29 -5.57
C LEU A 39 8.79 22.61 -5.91
N ILE A 40 9.53 21.62 -6.40
CA ILE A 40 10.91 21.81 -6.87
C ILE A 40 10.93 22.85 -8.00
N GLY A 41 10.00 22.76 -8.95
CA GLY A 41 9.88 23.73 -10.04
C GLY A 41 9.60 25.16 -9.56
N LYS A 42 8.74 25.33 -8.54
CA LYS A 42 8.48 26.64 -7.92
C LYS A 42 9.72 27.20 -7.24
N MET A 43 10.42 26.37 -6.47
CA MET A 43 11.65 26.77 -5.78
C MET A 43 12.74 27.17 -6.77
N ALA A 44 12.95 26.38 -7.83
CA ALA A 44 13.94 26.66 -8.87
C ALA A 44 13.65 27.96 -9.65
N LYS A 45 12.38 28.35 -9.77
CA LYS A 45 11.96 29.63 -10.36
C LYS A 45 12.01 30.81 -9.38
N GLY A 46 12.32 30.56 -8.10
CA GLY A 46 12.30 31.58 -7.05
C GLY A 46 10.88 32.02 -6.63
N GLU A 47 9.84 31.25 -6.98
CA GLU A 47 8.45 31.53 -6.59
C GLU A 47 8.19 31.25 -5.10
N ILE A 48 8.99 30.37 -4.50
CA ILE A 48 8.97 30.04 -3.07
C ILE A 48 10.41 29.97 -2.54
N SER A 49 10.59 30.28 -1.25
CA SER A 49 11.86 30.12 -0.56
C SER A 49 12.17 28.65 -0.27
N GLU A 50 13.44 28.33 0.02
CA GLU A 50 13.84 26.99 0.48
C GLU A 50 13.12 26.58 1.78
N GLY A 51 12.86 27.54 2.68
CA GLY A 51 12.14 27.30 3.93
C GLY A 51 10.65 26.98 3.71
N GLU A 52 10.01 27.62 2.73
CA GLU A 52 8.64 27.28 2.32
C GLU A 52 8.59 25.93 1.61
N TYR A 53 9.55 25.65 0.72
CA TYR A 53 9.71 24.34 0.09
C TYR A 53 9.81 23.22 1.13
N ALA A 54 10.67 23.36 2.13
CA ALA A 54 10.85 22.35 3.17
C ALA A 54 9.53 22.07 3.93
N LYS A 55 8.79 23.13 4.29
CA LYS A 55 7.49 23.01 4.98
C LYS A 55 6.42 22.36 4.11
N GLU A 56 6.32 22.73 2.83
CA GLU A 56 5.32 22.15 1.93
C GLU A 56 5.66 20.69 1.57
N SER A 57 6.93 20.39 1.35
CA SER A 57 7.42 19.03 1.10
C SER A 57 7.11 18.11 2.29
N GLU A 58 7.37 18.56 3.52
CA GLU A 58 7.04 17.79 4.73
C GLU A 58 5.53 17.54 4.86
N LYS A 59 4.70 18.54 4.55
CA LYS A 59 3.23 18.38 4.54
C LYS A 59 2.78 17.38 3.48
N LEU A 60 3.35 17.43 2.28
CA LEU A 60 3.06 16.47 1.21
C LEU A 60 3.44 15.06 1.63
N GLU A 61 4.62 14.86 2.24
CA GLU A 61 5.05 13.53 2.69
C GLU A 61 4.10 12.98 3.76
N LYS A 62 3.76 13.79 4.77
CA LYS A 62 2.79 13.42 5.81
C LYS A 62 1.42 13.06 5.24
N SER A 63 0.93 13.85 4.28
CA SER A 63 -0.34 13.58 3.61
C SER A 63 -0.28 12.28 2.80
N TYR A 64 0.80 12.05 2.05
CA TYR A 64 1.00 10.83 1.28
C TYR A 64 1.02 9.58 2.17
N ARG A 65 1.79 9.60 3.28
CA ARG A 65 1.83 8.50 4.25
C ARG A 65 0.45 8.23 4.84
N LYS A 66 -0.27 9.27 5.25
CA LYS A 66 -1.63 9.16 5.78
C LYS A 66 -2.59 8.54 4.77
N THR A 67 -2.62 9.05 3.54
CA THR A 67 -3.47 8.52 2.47
C THR A 67 -3.12 7.07 2.15
N MET A 68 -1.84 6.71 2.16
CA MET A 68 -1.40 5.35 1.93
C MET A 68 -1.90 4.41 3.03
N ALA A 69 -1.74 4.80 4.30
CA ALA A 69 -2.25 4.04 5.43
C ALA A 69 -3.77 3.84 5.36
N GLU A 70 -4.53 4.91 5.05
CA GLU A 70 -6.00 4.86 4.93
C GLU A 70 -6.47 3.94 3.80
N LYS A 71 -5.78 3.95 2.65
CA LYS A 71 -6.19 3.16 1.47
C LYS A 71 -5.67 1.73 1.49
N ILE A 72 -4.49 1.48 2.06
CA ILE A 72 -3.90 0.13 2.11
C ILE A 72 -4.39 -0.67 3.33
N SER A 73 -4.69 -0.03 4.46
CA SER A 73 -5.11 -0.76 5.68
C SER A 73 -6.31 -1.70 5.47
N PRO A 74 -7.39 -1.31 4.76
CA PRO A 74 -8.50 -2.21 4.47
C PRO A 74 -8.07 -3.40 3.60
N LEU A 75 -7.18 -3.17 2.64
CA LEU A 75 -6.67 -4.23 1.76
C LEU A 75 -5.82 -5.23 2.55
N ILE A 76 -4.96 -4.76 3.46
CA ILE A 76 -4.20 -5.63 4.38
C ILE A 76 -5.13 -6.48 5.23
N PHE A 77 -6.25 -5.94 5.70
CA PHE A 77 -7.23 -6.70 6.46
C PHE A 77 -7.85 -7.84 5.62
N GLU A 78 -8.14 -7.58 4.35
CA GLU A 78 -8.59 -8.62 3.42
C GLU A 78 -7.50 -9.67 3.14
N ILE A 79 -6.23 -9.27 3.00
CA ILE A 79 -5.10 -10.23 2.90
C ILE A 79 -5.04 -11.12 4.14
N LYS A 80 -5.20 -10.56 5.35
CA LYS A 80 -5.20 -11.34 6.61
C LYS A 80 -6.33 -12.39 6.63
N LYS A 81 -7.52 -12.05 6.14
CA LYS A 81 -8.62 -13.01 6.02
C LYS A 81 -8.29 -14.12 5.04
N VAL A 82 -7.75 -13.79 3.86
CA VAL A 82 -7.35 -14.78 2.86
C VAL A 82 -6.27 -15.70 3.43
N LEU A 83 -5.24 -15.16 4.09
CA LEU A 83 -4.19 -15.98 4.75
C LEU A 83 -4.75 -16.90 5.84
N LYS A 84 -5.71 -16.43 6.64
CA LYS A 84 -6.38 -17.26 7.65
C LYS A 84 -7.11 -18.45 6.98
N LEU A 85 -7.85 -18.20 5.90
CA LEU A 85 -8.54 -19.25 5.14
C LEU A 85 -7.56 -20.26 4.53
N ILE A 86 -6.39 -19.81 4.04
CA ILE A 86 -5.35 -20.70 3.52
C ILE A 86 -4.78 -21.57 4.65
N ASN A 87 -4.53 -20.99 5.83
CA ASN A 87 -4.02 -21.74 6.98
C ASN A 87 -5.02 -22.82 7.45
N GLU A 88 -6.31 -22.50 7.49
CA GLU A 88 -7.39 -23.45 7.82
C GLU A 88 -7.51 -24.59 6.80
N THR A 89 -7.04 -24.40 5.56
CA THR A 89 -6.98 -25.45 4.54
C THR A 89 -5.75 -26.36 4.62
N ASN A 90 -4.88 -26.19 5.64
CA ASN A 90 -3.68 -27.00 5.89
C ASN A 90 -2.64 -26.97 4.76
N ILE A 91 -2.57 -25.85 4.03
CA ILE A 91 -1.57 -25.63 2.98
C ILE A 91 -0.28 -25.16 3.67
N THR A 92 0.80 -25.89 3.50
CA THR A 92 2.12 -25.56 4.08
C THR A 92 2.71 -24.31 3.41
N GLY A 93 3.33 -23.41 4.20
CA GLY A 93 4.05 -22.21 3.70
C GLY A 93 3.41 -20.84 4.00
N VAL A 94 2.27 -20.80 4.71
CA VAL A 94 1.51 -19.56 4.99
C VAL A 94 2.08 -18.74 6.14
N GLU A 95 2.75 -19.37 7.11
CA GLU A 95 3.30 -18.68 8.30
C GLU A 95 4.29 -17.57 7.94
N ASN A 96 5.09 -17.76 6.88
CA ASN A 96 6.01 -16.73 6.38
C ASN A 96 5.28 -15.52 5.78
N LEU A 97 4.12 -15.72 5.14
CA LEU A 97 3.32 -14.65 4.55
C LEU A 97 2.66 -13.79 5.64
N SER A 98 2.19 -14.40 6.74
CA SER A 98 1.63 -13.68 7.88
C SER A 98 2.66 -12.74 8.53
N LYS A 99 3.89 -13.22 8.75
CA LYS A 99 4.98 -12.39 9.31
C LYS A 99 5.39 -11.25 8.37
N GLN A 100 5.49 -11.52 7.07
CA GLN A 100 5.79 -10.47 6.09
C GLN A 100 4.69 -9.40 6.06
N LEU A 101 3.43 -9.80 6.19
CA LEU A 101 2.30 -8.86 6.23
C LEU A 101 2.30 -8.01 7.51
N GLU A 102 2.67 -8.57 8.65
CA GLU A 102 2.84 -7.81 9.90
C GLU A 102 3.90 -6.71 9.76
N ASN A 103 5.08 -7.07 9.22
CA ASN A 103 6.15 -6.09 8.96
C ASN A 103 5.70 -4.97 8.01
N VAL A 104 4.98 -5.29 6.94
CA VAL A 104 4.43 -4.28 6.01
C VAL A 104 3.37 -3.41 6.70
N THR A 105 2.57 -3.97 7.61
CA THR A 105 1.58 -3.21 8.38
C THR A 105 2.24 -2.23 9.33
N GLU A 106 3.38 -2.60 9.95
CA GLU A 106 4.14 -1.69 10.82
C GLU A 106 4.73 -0.51 10.05
N VAL A 107 5.23 -0.73 8.83
CA VAL A 107 5.73 0.35 7.96
C VAL A 107 4.64 1.36 7.59
N LEU A 108 3.37 0.99 7.68
CA LEU A 108 2.22 1.84 7.38
C LEU A 108 1.63 2.57 8.60
N LYS A 109 2.09 2.24 9.82
CA LYS A 109 1.72 2.95 11.06
C LYS A 109 2.60 4.18 11.26
#